data_AF-A0A397FBX4-F1
#
_entry.id   AF-A0A397FBX4-F1
#
_cell.length_a   1.000
_cell.length_b   1.000
_cell.length_c   1.000
_cell.angle_alpha   90.00
_cell.angle_beta   90.00
_cell.angle_gamma   90.00
#
_symmetry.space_group_name_H-M   'P 1'
#
loop_
_entity.id
_entity.type
_entity.pdbx_description
1 polymer ?
#
loop_
_entity_poly.entity_id
_entity_poly.type
_entity_poly.pdbx_seq_one_letter_code
_entity_poly.pdbx_strand_id
1 'polypeptide(L)'
;MVFHPDTDTPLSVDYLDDSFSDLEEELMDSPKNASSYLGGNSSFPRRRAMSVPSHNEIDKSKRQESLHAFQALRNLADRPSIHTQSTLDVRSALVARVVDAASARPSSRRPRTISSTSSISRPHSVFVELFVDLPPVEKQALAQLVDDDFTTRAMMGASPAATIDAHFRAIFRSATTTNSLTRPIKHSLGTVVLEFAQVFHALYQQHMHTYTKDADITAQAAADVIEFSNLLVQVIQFKYPFLETPSVIPCVEQVVEDALFVHLQPTLHGVFVAHCSVTDASLTSIMSSLRKSTCVAASVNVPLIYRLDMPAQETLPYAAAIAKMAELPHRRSPSAKIAVVSNVCHLIDEAVQSAADDLVSVLAYVLVVADCPHLASHLALMDAFLPDRISAGEEAYSLTMLHTAVAHLRSSSVD
;
A
#
# COMPACT_ATOMS: atom_id res chain seq x y z
N MET A 1 9.94 55.98 44.33
CA MET A 1 10.69 56.13 43.06
C MET A 1 10.43 54.85 42.28
N VAL A 2 9.46 54.73 41.35
CA VAL A 2 9.25 55.48 40.08
C VAL A 2 10.59 55.58 39.34
N PHE A 3 10.84 54.84 38.26
CA PHE A 3 10.16 54.90 36.96
C PHE A 3 9.98 53.53 36.25
N HIS A 4 9.11 53.57 35.25
CA HIS A 4 8.31 52.50 34.64
C HIS A 4 8.77 52.26 33.16
N PRO A 5 8.04 51.49 32.32
CA PRO A 5 8.50 50.30 31.61
C PRO A 5 8.77 50.52 30.10
N ASP A 6 9.26 49.48 29.41
CA ASP A 6 8.92 49.26 28.00
C ASP A 6 8.65 47.77 27.76
N THR A 7 7.57 47.57 27.02
CA THR A 7 6.90 46.36 26.56
C THR A 7 7.69 45.63 25.48
N ASP A 8 7.64 44.30 25.45
CA ASP A 8 7.17 43.57 24.26
C ASP A 8 6.94 42.08 24.57
N THR A 9 5.66 41.73 24.44
CA THR A 9 5.05 40.40 24.34
C THR A 9 5.62 39.55 23.20
N PRO A 10 5.87 38.24 23.39
CA PRO A 10 5.77 37.30 22.29
C PRO A 10 4.30 36.88 22.13
N LEU A 11 3.72 37.21 20.98
CA LEU A 11 2.37 36.80 20.58
C LEU A 11 2.35 35.30 20.24
N SER A 12 1.27 34.67 20.71
CA SER A 12 0.78 33.35 20.37
C SER A 12 0.81 33.06 18.87
N VAL A 13 1.17 31.83 18.51
CA VAL A 13 0.75 31.22 17.25
C VAL A 13 -0.06 29.99 17.63
N ASP A 14 -1.36 30.11 17.38
CA ASP A 14 -2.36 29.06 17.51
C ASP A 14 -2.02 27.87 16.59
N TYR A 15 -2.11 26.67 17.17
CA TYR A 15 -2.15 25.40 16.43
C TYR A 15 -3.58 25.22 15.88
N LEU A 16 -3.74 25.33 14.56
CA LEU A 16 -4.89 24.79 13.81
C LEU A 16 -4.54 23.32 13.50
N ASP A 17 -5.29 22.32 13.99
CA ASP A 17 -6.58 21.84 13.49
C ASP A 17 -6.52 21.39 12.02
N ASP A 18 -5.94 20.20 11.78
CA ASP A 18 -6.02 19.49 10.50
C ASP A 18 -7.09 18.40 10.60
N SER A 19 -8.35 18.84 10.51
CA SER A 19 -9.45 18.00 10.09
C SER A 19 -9.53 17.96 8.55
N PHE A 20 -9.77 16.75 8.06
CA PHE A 20 -10.14 16.40 6.69
C PHE A 20 -11.23 17.31 6.09
N SER A 21 -11.22 17.38 4.74
CA SER A 21 -12.10 18.15 3.81
C SER A 21 -11.49 19.52 3.45
N ASP A 22 -11.19 19.91 2.21
CA ASP A 22 -11.81 19.66 0.91
C ASP A 22 -10.79 19.80 -0.24
N LEU A 23 -10.83 18.88 -1.20
CA LEU A 23 -9.99 18.86 -2.41
C LEU A 23 -10.69 19.56 -3.59
N GLU A 24 -11.33 20.72 -3.34
CA GLU A 24 -12.11 21.44 -4.36
C GLU A 24 -11.92 22.96 -4.37
N GLU A 25 -10.77 23.48 -3.92
CA GLU A 25 -10.46 24.92 -3.98
C GLU A 25 -9.03 25.18 -4.47
N GLU A 26 -8.71 24.74 -5.68
CA GLU A 26 -7.47 25.18 -6.38
C GLU A 26 -7.75 25.56 -7.85
N LEU A 27 -8.83 26.32 -8.03
CA LEU A 27 -9.11 27.07 -9.24
C LEU A 27 -9.86 28.33 -8.81
N MET A 28 -9.21 29.49 -9.01
CA MET A 28 -9.67 30.85 -8.70
C MET A 28 -9.19 31.38 -7.34
N ASP A 29 -7.95 31.87 -7.27
CA ASP A 29 -7.73 33.29 -6.93
C ASP A 29 -6.25 33.68 -7.03
N SER A 30 -5.97 34.64 -7.92
CA SER A 30 -4.72 35.42 -7.90
C SER A 30 -5.07 36.82 -7.40
N PRO A 31 -4.38 37.35 -6.37
CA PRO A 31 -4.68 38.68 -5.86
C PRO A 31 -4.23 39.74 -6.87
N LYS A 32 -5.18 40.58 -7.26
CA LYS A 32 -4.95 41.79 -8.07
C LYS A 32 -4.30 42.88 -7.22
N ASN A 33 -3.25 43.45 -7.79
CA ASN A 33 -2.78 44.84 -7.68
C ASN A 33 -2.27 45.38 -6.34
N ALA A 34 -0.97 45.69 -6.31
CA ALA A 34 -0.46 46.90 -5.68
C ALA A 34 0.80 47.40 -6.41
N SER A 35 0.64 48.34 -7.34
CA SER A 35 1.66 49.38 -7.56
C SER A 35 1.04 50.55 -8.33
N SER A 36 0.60 51.55 -7.57
CA SER A 36 0.28 52.89 -8.03
C SER A 36 1.45 53.79 -7.67
N TYR A 37 2.31 54.18 -8.61
CA TYR A 37 3.08 55.43 -8.53
C TYR A 37 3.56 55.85 -9.93
N LEU A 38 3.48 57.17 -10.14
CA LEU A 38 4.00 57.98 -11.26
C LEU A 38 3.06 58.17 -12.46
N GLY A 39 2.42 59.34 -12.46
CA GLY A 39 1.76 59.91 -13.62
C GLY A 39 2.72 60.63 -14.57
N GLY A 40 2.13 61.19 -15.63
CA GLY A 40 2.66 62.34 -16.37
C GLY A 40 3.49 62.03 -17.60
N ASN A 41 2.84 62.19 -18.77
CA ASN A 41 3.38 62.70 -20.04
C ASN A 41 4.57 61.98 -20.71
N SER A 42 4.32 61.33 -21.85
CA SER A 42 4.70 61.89 -23.17
C SER A 42 4.58 60.84 -24.30
N SER A 43 4.20 61.36 -25.45
CA SER A 43 3.95 60.73 -26.74
C SER A 43 5.23 60.27 -27.45
N PHE A 44 5.33 59.00 -27.84
CA PHE A 44 5.93 58.50 -29.10
C PHE A 44 5.70 56.97 -29.20
N PRO A 45 5.43 56.40 -30.40
CA PRO A 45 5.07 54.99 -30.53
C PRO A 45 6.32 54.11 -30.44
N ARG A 46 6.44 53.33 -29.35
CA ARG A 46 7.48 52.29 -29.24
C ARG A 46 7.08 51.06 -30.06
N ARG A 47 7.94 50.73 -31.03
CA ARG A 47 7.98 49.43 -31.72
C ARG A 47 7.96 48.31 -30.67
N ARG A 48 7.01 47.37 -30.77
CA ARG A 48 7.00 46.16 -29.93
C ARG A 48 8.20 45.29 -30.31
N ALA A 49 9.13 45.17 -29.37
CA ALA A 49 10.12 44.11 -29.37
C ALA A 49 9.40 42.75 -29.29
N MET A 50 9.87 41.79 -30.07
CA MET A 50 9.45 40.39 -30.00
C MET A 50 9.71 39.88 -28.59
N SER A 51 8.64 39.51 -27.88
CA SER A 51 8.71 38.86 -26.58
C SER A 51 9.28 37.45 -26.76
N VAL A 52 10.50 37.24 -26.24
CA VAL A 52 11.05 35.91 -26.02
C VAL A 52 10.23 35.26 -24.89
N PRO A 53 9.65 34.07 -25.08
CA PRO A 53 8.83 33.45 -24.04
C PRO A 53 9.69 33.15 -22.81
N SER A 54 9.15 33.47 -21.63
CA SER A 54 9.81 33.14 -20.36
C SER A 54 9.89 31.62 -20.19
N HIS A 55 10.96 31.12 -19.55
CA HIS A 55 11.17 29.68 -19.36
C HIS A 55 9.98 28.97 -18.69
N ASN A 56 9.24 29.68 -17.83
CA ASN A 56 8.04 29.20 -17.16
C ASN A 56 6.80 29.08 -18.08
N GLU A 57 6.69 29.91 -19.12
CA GLU A 57 5.60 29.78 -20.11
C GLU A 57 5.87 28.63 -21.08
N ILE A 58 7.14 28.38 -21.42
CA ILE A 58 7.56 27.24 -22.25
C ILE A 58 7.30 25.93 -21.52
N ASP A 59 7.57 25.87 -20.21
CA ASP A 59 7.31 24.65 -19.42
C ASP A 59 5.81 24.39 -19.21
N LYS A 60 5.00 25.44 -19.06
CA LYS A 60 3.53 25.31 -19.01
C LYS A 60 2.94 24.91 -20.37
N SER A 61 3.40 25.50 -21.47
CA SER A 61 2.92 25.14 -22.81
C SER A 61 3.30 23.70 -23.18
N LYS A 62 4.53 23.26 -22.88
CA LYS A 62 4.95 21.86 -23.06
C LYS A 62 4.15 20.88 -22.21
N ARG A 63 3.80 21.24 -20.97
CA ARG A 63 2.90 20.43 -20.12
C ARG A 63 1.49 20.34 -20.70
N GLN A 64 0.98 21.42 -21.28
CA GLN A 64 -0.35 21.43 -21.87
C GLN A 64 -0.41 20.69 -23.22
N GLU A 65 0.63 20.81 -24.05
CA GLU A 65 0.79 20.06 -25.29
C GLU A 65 0.97 18.55 -25.02
N SER A 66 1.77 18.18 -24.01
CA SER A 66 1.90 16.78 -23.60
C SER A 66 0.56 16.23 -23.10
N LEU A 67 -0.18 16.96 -22.26
CA LEU A 67 -1.53 16.55 -21.84
C LEU A 67 -2.50 16.37 -23.01
N HIS A 68 -2.49 17.26 -23.99
CA HIS A 68 -3.30 17.11 -25.21
C HIS A 68 -2.88 15.89 -26.05
N ALA A 69 -1.57 15.64 -26.18
CA ALA A 69 -1.05 14.44 -26.84
C ALA A 69 -1.45 13.15 -26.10
N PHE A 70 -1.38 13.15 -24.76
CA PHE A 70 -1.85 12.04 -23.92
C PHE A 70 -3.34 11.75 -24.13
N GLN A 71 -4.18 12.80 -24.17
CA GLN A 71 -5.62 12.65 -24.44
C GLN A 71 -5.90 12.16 -25.87
N ALA A 72 -5.13 12.62 -26.86
CA ALA A 72 -5.27 12.19 -28.25
C ALA A 72 -4.92 10.70 -28.44
N LEU A 73 -3.79 10.25 -27.87
CA LEU A 73 -3.38 8.84 -27.90
C LEU A 73 -4.39 7.94 -27.21
N ARG A 74 -5.00 8.43 -26.13
CA ARG A 74 -6.06 7.73 -25.42
C ARG A 74 -7.31 7.52 -26.28
N ASN A 75 -7.76 8.57 -26.95
CA ASN A 75 -8.95 8.50 -27.81
C ASN A 75 -8.74 7.56 -29.01
N LEU A 76 -7.49 7.39 -29.47
CA LEU A 76 -7.13 6.43 -30.51
C LEU A 76 -7.26 4.98 -30.04
N ALA A 77 -6.91 4.69 -28.77
CA ALA A 77 -6.92 3.35 -28.19
C ALA A 77 -8.34 2.80 -27.87
N ASP A 78 -9.35 3.68 -27.81
CA ASP A 78 -10.72 3.32 -27.41
C ASP A 78 -11.67 3.06 -28.60
N ARG A 79 -11.19 3.05 -29.86
CA ARG A 79 -12.02 2.64 -31.00
C ARG A 79 -12.26 1.13 -30.97
N PRO A 80 -13.49 0.64 -30.68
CA PRO A 80 -13.76 -0.78 -30.64
C PRO A 80 -13.59 -1.34 -32.06
N SER A 81 -12.72 -2.33 -32.19
CA SER A 81 -12.54 -3.09 -33.42
C SER A 81 -13.00 -4.53 -33.21
N ILE A 82 -13.35 -5.23 -34.28
CA ILE A 82 -13.67 -6.66 -34.24
C ILE A 82 -12.49 -7.46 -33.63
N HIS A 83 -11.26 -6.99 -33.87
CA HIS A 83 -10.05 -7.59 -33.33
C HIS A 83 -9.99 -7.50 -31.79
N THR A 84 -10.39 -6.37 -31.20
CA THR A 84 -10.42 -6.22 -29.73
C THR A 84 -11.42 -7.17 -29.04
N GLN A 85 -12.56 -7.48 -29.66
CA GLN A 85 -13.51 -8.43 -29.08
C GLN A 85 -12.95 -9.86 -29.13
N SER A 86 -12.38 -10.27 -30.28
CA SER A 86 -11.77 -11.60 -30.40
C SER A 86 -10.62 -11.83 -29.40
N THR A 87 -9.81 -10.80 -29.12
CA THR A 87 -8.73 -10.91 -28.13
C THR A 87 -9.24 -11.05 -26.70
N LEU A 88 -10.37 -10.43 -26.35
CA LEU A 88 -10.99 -10.59 -25.03
C LEU A 88 -11.51 -12.02 -24.84
N ASP A 89 -12.11 -12.60 -25.88
CA ASP A 89 -12.62 -13.98 -25.85
C ASP A 89 -11.49 -15.02 -25.73
N VAL A 90 -10.33 -14.78 -26.35
CA VAL A 90 -9.15 -15.65 -26.17
C VAL A 90 -8.59 -15.57 -24.75
N ARG A 91 -8.49 -14.37 -24.17
CA ARG A 91 -7.93 -14.19 -22.82
C ARG A 91 -8.88 -14.69 -21.74
N SER A 92 -10.19 -14.57 -21.91
CA SER A 92 -11.16 -15.18 -20.97
C SER A 92 -11.09 -16.71 -20.98
N ALA A 93 -10.93 -17.32 -22.17
CA ALA A 93 -10.70 -18.76 -22.28
C ALA A 93 -9.37 -19.20 -21.64
N LEU A 94 -8.32 -18.38 -21.75
CA LEU A 94 -7.04 -18.61 -21.05
C LEU A 94 -7.24 -18.60 -19.53
N VAL A 95 -7.91 -17.57 -18.98
CA VAL A 95 -8.20 -17.48 -17.54
C VAL A 95 -8.95 -18.71 -17.05
N ALA A 96 -9.98 -19.17 -17.78
CA ALA A 96 -10.73 -20.37 -17.43
C ALA A 96 -9.84 -21.63 -17.38
N ARG A 97 -8.95 -21.81 -18.38
CA ARG A 97 -7.99 -22.93 -18.37
C ARG A 97 -7.02 -22.87 -17.18
N VAL A 98 -6.53 -21.68 -16.83
CA VAL A 98 -5.65 -21.50 -15.68
C VAL A 98 -6.39 -21.81 -14.38
N VAL A 99 -7.67 -21.44 -14.25
CA VAL A 99 -8.51 -21.83 -13.10
C VAL A 99 -8.65 -23.35 -13.01
N ASP A 100 -8.96 -24.03 -14.11
CA ASP A 100 -9.08 -25.49 -14.13
C ASP A 100 -7.75 -26.18 -13.78
N ALA A 101 -6.64 -25.70 -14.34
CA ALA A 101 -5.31 -26.23 -14.04
C ALA A 101 -4.89 -25.97 -12.59
N ALA A 102 -5.18 -24.78 -12.06
CA ALA A 102 -4.83 -24.39 -10.70
C ALA A 102 -5.65 -25.16 -9.66
N SER A 103 -6.94 -25.38 -9.91
CA SER A 103 -7.84 -26.15 -9.04
C SER A 103 -7.55 -27.65 -9.02
N ALA A 104 -6.99 -28.20 -10.11
CA ALA A 104 -6.58 -29.60 -10.19
C ALA A 104 -5.23 -29.90 -9.50
N ARG A 105 -4.53 -28.89 -8.95
CA ARG A 105 -3.24 -29.11 -8.28
C ARG A 105 -3.43 -29.87 -6.96
N PRO A 106 -2.62 -30.91 -6.68
CA PRO A 106 -2.66 -31.60 -5.41
C PRO A 106 -2.17 -30.67 -4.28
N SER A 107 -2.96 -30.56 -3.20
CA SER A 107 -2.79 -29.66 -2.06
C SER A 107 -1.53 -29.90 -1.20
N SER A 108 -0.65 -30.85 -1.59
CA SER A 108 0.53 -31.22 -0.80
C SER A 108 1.83 -30.79 -1.49
N ARG A 109 2.20 -29.52 -1.35
CA ARG A 109 3.62 -29.13 -1.34
C ARG A 109 4.11 -29.11 0.10
N ARG A 110 4.23 -30.30 0.71
CA ARG A 110 5.21 -30.47 1.79
C ARG A 110 6.59 -30.18 1.16
N PRO A 111 7.47 -29.37 1.75
CA PRO A 111 8.84 -29.22 1.25
C PRO A 111 9.50 -30.60 1.32
N ARG A 112 9.61 -31.27 0.16
CA ARG A 112 10.34 -32.53 0.07
C ARG A 112 11.81 -32.20 0.28
N THR A 113 12.33 -32.65 1.42
CA THR A 113 13.76 -32.86 1.65
C THR A 113 14.40 -33.41 0.37
N ILE A 114 15.43 -32.70 -0.08
CA ILE A 114 16.21 -32.98 -1.28
C ILE A 114 16.72 -34.42 -1.19
N SER A 115 16.06 -35.35 -1.88
CA SER A 115 16.66 -36.63 -2.27
C SER A 115 17.08 -36.49 -3.72
N SER A 116 18.38 -36.29 -3.87
CA SER A 116 19.13 -36.30 -5.12
C SER A 116 19.02 -37.68 -5.75
N THR A 117 18.14 -37.83 -6.74
CA THR A 117 18.25 -38.72 -7.93
C THR A 117 16.88 -38.90 -8.60
N SER A 118 16.36 -37.84 -9.20
CA SER A 118 15.40 -37.97 -10.30
C SER A 118 15.43 -36.69 -11.12
N SER A 119 15.55 -36.82 -12.44
CA SER A 119 15.52 -35.75 -13.44
C SER A 119 14.55 -34.62 -13.05
N ILE A 120 15.11 -33.45 -12.73
CA ILE A 120 14.40 -32.27 -12.25
C ILE A 120 13.63 -31.66 -13.42
N SER A 121 12.45 -32.19 -13.73
CA SER A 121 11.39 -31.38 -14.32
C SER A 121 10.97 -30.41 -13.21
N ARG A 122 11.45 -29.16 -13.28
CA ARG A 122 10.92 -28.11 -12.41
C ARG A 122 9.42 -28.06 -12.68
N PRO A 123 8.54 -28.19 -11.66
CA PRO A 123 7.11 -28.06 -11.90
C PRO A 123 6.87 -26.67 -12.50
N HIS A 124 6.46 -26.62 -13.76
CA HIS A 124 6.09 -25.36 -14.39
C HIS A 124 4.90 -24.78 -13.63
N SER A 125 5.05 -23.54 -13.19
CA SER A 125 3.96 -22.82 -12.53
C SER A 125 2.80 -22.67 -13.51
N VAL A 126 1.60 -23.04 -13.08
CA VAL A 126 0.37 -22.90 -13.88
C VAL A 126 0.09 -21.45 -14.26
N PHE A 127 0.59 -20.50 -13.47
CA PHE A 127 0.39 -19.08 -13.71
C PHE A 127 1.29 -18.51 -14.81
N VAL A 128 2.32 -19.23 -15.25
CA VAL A 128 3.18 -18.81 -16.38
C VAL A 128 2.36 -18.63 -17.65
N GLU A 129 1.28 -19.39 -17.83
CA GLU A 129 0.39 -19.27 -18.98
C GLU A 129 -0.19 -17.86 -19.15
N LEU A 130 -0.38 -17.10 -18.07
CA LEU A 130 -0.88 -15.72 -18.12
C LEU A 130 0.11 -14.75 -18.81
N PHE A 131 1.39 -15.14 -18.90
CA PHE A 131 2.48 -14.32 -19.43
C PHE A 131 2.88 -14.68 -20.88
N VAL A 132 2.44 -15.82 -21.42
CA VAL A 132 2.94 -16.38 -22.71
C VAL A 132 2.76 -15.43 -23.91
N ASP A 133 1.67 -14.66 -23.92
CA ASP A 133 1.34 -13.75 -25.04
C ASP A 133 1.62 -12.27 -24.72
N LEU A 134 2.44 -11.99 -23.70
CA LEU A 134 2.85 -10.62 -23.40
C LEU A 134 3.75 -10.10 -24.52
N PRO A 135 3.41 -8.94 -25.13
CA PRO A 135 4.22 -8.40 -26.19
C PRO A 135 5.52 -7.81 -25.59
N PRO A 136 6.68 -7.98 -26.24
CA PRO A 136 7.94 -7.40 -25.75
C PRO A 136 7.91 -5.87 -25.75
N VAL A 137 7.07 -5.29 -26.61
CA VAL A 137 6.79 -3.85 -26.68
C VAL A 137 5.29 -3.67 -26.67
N GLU A 138 4.79 -2.72 -25.88
CA GLU A 138 3.34 -2.49 -25.75
C GLU A 138 2.70 -2.21 -27.11
N LYS A 139 1.52 -2.78 -27.38
CA LYS A 139 0.80 -2.51 -28.66
C LYS A 139 0.18 -1.12 -28.68
N GLN A 140 -0.05 -0.53 -27.51
CA GLN A 140 -0.70 0.77 -27.38
C GLN A 140 0.33 1.88 -27.24
N ALA A 141 0.23 2.89 -28.11
CA ALA A 141 1.16 4.03 -28.12
C ALA A 141 1.24 4.77 -26.77
N LEU A 142 0.12 4.86 -26.03
CA LEU A 142 0.12 5.46 -24.68
C LEU A 142 0.97 4.65 -23.69
N ALA A 143 0.88 3.31 -23.74
CA ALA A 143 1.64 2.44 -22.86
C ALA A 143 3.13 2.41 -23.24
N GLN A 144 3.45 2.46 -24.54
CA GLN A 144 4.82 2.65 -25.03
C GLN A 144 5.43 3.97 -24.51
N LEU A 145 4.71 5.08 -24.64
CA LEU A 145 5.19 6.38 -24.17
C LEU A 145 5.49 6.40 -22.67
N VAL A 146 4.68 5.69 -21.87
CA VAL A 146 4.87 5.56 -20.42
C VAL A 146 6.13 4.74 -20.11
N ASP A 147 6.40 3.67 -20.86
CA ASP A 147 7.62 2.87 -20.74
C ASP A 147 8.88 3.64 -21.15
N ASP A 148 8.81 4.38 -22.26
CA ASP A 148 9.92 5.17 -22.79
C ASP A 148 10.30 6.30 -21.83
N ASP A 149 9.29 6.99 -21.27
CA ASP A 149 9.50 8.06 -20.29
C ASP A 149 10.09 7.51 -18.98
N PHE A 150 9.62 6.34 -18.52
CA PHE A 150 10.21 5.67 -17.36
C PHE A 150 11.67 5.30 -17.58
N THR A 151 11.99 4.69 -18.72
CA THR A 151 13.36 4.30 -19.07
C THR A 151 14.27 5.53 -19.16
N THR A 152 13.77 6.61 -19.76
CA THR A 152 14.50 7.88 -19.88
C THR A 152 14.76 8.50 -18.50
N ARG A 153 13.75 8.55 -17.62
CA ARG A 153 13.88 9.09 -16.26
C ARG A 153 14.83 8.26 -15.39
N ALA A 154 14.81 6.93 -15.54
CA ALA A 154 15.74 6.04 -14.86
C ALA A 154 17.20 6.29 -15.30
N MET A 155 17.42 6.53 -16.60
CA MET A 155 18.75 6.87 -17.13
C MET A 155 19.27 8.24 -16.66
N MET A 156 18.39 9.19 -16.35
CA MET A 156 18.77 10.54 -15.89
C MET A 156 19.05 10.63 -14.38
N GLY A 157 19.11 9.52 -13.65
CA GLY A 157 19.56 9.49 -12.25
C GLY A 157 18.53 9.98 -11.22
N ALA A 158 17.23 9.93 -11.55
CA ALA A 158 16.18 10.20 -10.57
C ALA A 158 16.22 9.18 -9.41
N SER A 159 15.66 9.56 -8.24
CA SER A 159 15.52 8.62 -7.11
C SER A 159 14.83 7.33 -7.59
N PRO A 160 15.50 6.16 -7.50
CA PRO A 160 14.98 4.92 -8.09
C PRO A 160 13.62 4.54 -7.50
N ALA A 161 13.47 4.63 -6.18
CA ALA A 161 12.27 4.19 -5.48
C ALA A 161 11.02 4.99 -5.89
N ALA A 162 11.08 6.32 -5.83
CA ALA A 162 9.94 7.17 -6.19
C ALA A 162 9.56 7.08 -7.67
N THR A 163 10.56 6.89 -8.54
CA THR A 163 10.34 6.76 -9.99
C THR A 163 9.68 5.44 -10.34
N ILE A 164 10.15 4.34 -9.74
CA ILE A 164 9.58 2.99 -9.87
C ILE A 164 8.14 2.99 -9.37
N ASP A 165 7.93 3.51 -8.16
CA ASP A 165 6.63 3.59 -7.52
C ASP A 165 5.62 4.40 -8.36
N ALA A 166 6.01 5.57 -8.87
CA ALA A 166 5.16 6.37 -9.75
C ALA A 166 4.80 5.65 -11.06
N HIS A 167 5.76 4.97 -11.68
CA HIS A 167 5.57 4.24 -12.95
C HIS A 167 4.63 3.05 -12.78
N PHE A 168 4.93 2.15 -11.84
CA PHE A 168 4.13 0.95 -11.64
C PHE A 168 2.75 1.27 -11.07
N ARG A 169 2.61 2.32 -10.24
CA ARG A 169 1.28 2.81 -9.85
C ARG A 169 0.46 3.30 -11.04
N ALA A 170 1.09 3.90 -12.05
CA ALA A 170 0.38 4.34 -13.26
C ALA A 170 -0.07 3.14 -14.12
N ILE A 171 0.77 2.11 -14.24
CA ILE A 171 0.50 0.87 -14.98
C ILE A 171 -0.59 0.02 -14.31
N PHE A 172 -0.50 -0.13 -12.99
CA PHE A 172 -1.39 -0.99 -12.20
C PHE A 172 -2.65 -0.27 -11.70
N ARG A 173 -2.81 1.03 -11.98
CA ARG A 173 -4.03 1.77 -11.64
C ARG A 173 -5.25 1.12 -12.28
N SER A 174 -6.12 0.57 -11.43
CA SER A 174 -7.40 0.00 -11.83
C SER A 174 -8.43 1.06 -12.20
N ALA A 175 -9.37 0.68 -13.07
CA ALA A 175 -10.59 1.44 -13.39
C ALA A 175 -11.53 1.66 -12.20
N THR A 176 -11.32 1.00 -11.06
CA THR A 176 -12.21 1.05 -9.89
C THR A 176 -12.16 2.36 -9.10
N THR A 177 -11.13 3.19 -9.29
CA THR A 177 -11.10 4.58 -8.81
C THR A 177 -11.66 5.51 -9.89
N THR A 178 -12.98 5.53 -10.07
CA THR A 178 -13.68 6.37 -11.06
C THR A 178 -13.76 7.85 -10.67
N ASN A 179 -13.09 8.28 -9.60
CA ASN A 179 -13.09 9.69 -9.18
C ASN A 179 -11.97 10.51 -9.83
N SER A 180 -11.07 9.91 -10.62
CA SER A 180 -10.11 10.68 -11.40
C SER A 180 -10.60 10.93 -12.82
N LEU A 181 -10.56 12.20 -13.25
CA LEU A 181 -10.74 12.67 -14.63
C LEU A 181 -9.78 11.99 -15.65
N THR A 182 -8.83 11.19 -15.16
CA THR A 182 -7.91 10.37 -15.94
C THR A 182 -8.34 8.90 -15.88
N ARG A 183 -8.80 8.32 -17.00
CA ARG A 183 -9.05 6.86 -17.09
C ARG A 183 -7.74 6.06 -16.89
N PRO A 184 -7.79 4.74 -16.64
CA PRO A 184 -6.58 3.91 -16.48
C PRO A 184 -5.84 3.66 -17.81
N ILE A 185 -4.52 3.43 -17.73
CA ILE A 185 -3.67 3.06 -18.86
C ILE A 185 -3.87 1.56 -19.14
N LYS A 186 -4.18 1.20 -20.39
CA LYS A 186 -4.28 -0.21 -20.80
C LYS A 186 -2.88 -0.73 -21.11
N HIS A 187 -2.21 -1.24 -20.07
CA HIS A 187 -0.87 -1.81 -20.15
C HIS A 187 -0.93 -3.33 -19.98
N SER A 188 -0.06 -4.07 -20.67
CA SER A 188 -0.05 -5.54 -20.66
C SER A 188 0.14 -6.13 -19.25
N LEU A 189 1.10 -5.62 -18.48
CA LEU A 189 1.32 -6.01 -17.07
C LEU A 189 0.09 -5.77 -16.17
N GLY A 190 -0.59 -4.63 -16.33
CA GLY A 190 -1.83 -4.36 -15.58
C GLY A 190 -2.96 -5.32 -15.94
N THR A 191 -3.03 -5.73 -17.21
CA THR A 191 -3.99 -6.73 -17.68
C THR A 191 -3.75 -8.10 -17.02
N VAL A 192 -2.49 -8.52 -16.94
CA VAL A 192 -2.10 -9.80 -16.32
C VAL A 192 -2.39 -9.82 -14.81
N VAL A 193 -2.19 -8.70 -14.10
CA VAL A 193 -2.59 -8.58 -12.68
C VAL A 193 -4.10 -8.75 -12.51
N LEU A 194 -4.90 -8.12 -13.37
CA LEU A 194 -6.36 -8.24 -13.32
C LEU A 194 -6.85 -9.66 -13.64
N GLU A 195 -6.20 -10.35 -14.56
CA GLU A 195 -6.52 -11.73 -14.90
C GLU A 195 -6.16 -12.69 -13.77
N PHE A 196 -5.00 -12.51 -13.15
CA PHE A 196 -4.67 -13.27 -11.95
C PHE A 196 -5.66 -13.02 -10.84
N ALA A 197 -6.13 -11.78 -10.65
CA ALA A 197 -7.21 -11.52 -9.70
C ALA A 197 -8.49 -12.29 -10.03
N GLN A 198 -8.89 -12.38 -11.30
CA GLN A 198 -10.03 -13.20 -11.72
C GLN A 198 -9.83 -14.69 -11.38
N VAL A 199 -8.65 -15.23 -11.68
CA VAL A 199 -8.28 -16.61 -11.32
C VAL A 199 -8.39 -16.80 -9.80
N PHE A 200 -7.79 -15.89 -9.03
CA PHE A 200 -7.78 -15.95 -7.57
C PHE A 200 -9.18 -15.90 -6.97
N HIS A 201 -10.04 -14.99 -7.43
CA HIS A 201 -11.42 -14.91 -6.96
C HIS A 201 -12.21 -16.18 -7.31
N ALA A 202 -12.03 -16.73 -8.52
CA ALA A 202 -12.68 -17.98 -8.93
C ALA A 202 -12.30 -19.16 -8.03
N LEU A 203 -11.04 -19.22 -7.59
CA LEU A 203 -10.55 -20.29 -6.70
C LEU A 203 -11.04 -20.11 -5.26
N TYR A 204 -10.98 -18.88 -4.72
CA TYR A 204 -11.01 -18.67 -3.28
C TYR A 204 -12.25 -17.95 -2.72
N GLN A 205 -13.03 -17.26 -3.56
CA GLN A 205 -14.16 -16.45 -3.08
C GLN A 205 -15.22 -17.29 -2.33
N GLN A 206 -15.45 -18.53 -2.76
CA GLN A 206 -16.38 -19.46 -2.10
C GLN A 206 -16.00 -19.81 -0.64
N HIS A 207 -14.72 -19.64 -0.28
CA HIS A 207 -14.20 -19.96 1.05
C HIS A 207 -14.29 -18.79 2.04
N MET A 208 -14.68 -17.58 1.61
CA MET A 208 -14.75 -16.40 2.48
C MET A 208 -15.84 -16.48 3.56
N HIS A 209 -16.89 -17.26 3.33
CA HIS A 209 -18.07 -17.33 4.22
C HIS A 209 -18.27 -18.71 4.86
N THR A 210 -17.45 -19.68 4.49
CA THR A 210 -17.55 -21.04 5.01
C THR A 210 -16.48 -21.21 6.06
N TYR A 211 -16.84 -21.52 7.29
CA TYR A 211 -15.85 -21.87 8.31
C TYR A 211 -15.02 -23.07 7.82
N THR A 212 -13.73 -22.85 7.56
CA THR A 212 -12.80 -23.90 7.16
C THR A 212 -11.79 -24.16 8.27
N LYS A 213 -11.80 -25.39 8.81
CA LYS A 213 -10.65 -25.90 9.61
C LYS A 213 -9.47 -26.29 8.73
N ASP A 214 -9.64 -26.19 7.42
CA ASP A 214 -8.64 -26.60 6.45
C ASP A 214 -7.55 -25.53 6.35
N ALA A 215 -6.48 -25.71 7.15
CA ALA A 215 -5.28 -24.88 7.10
C ALA A 215 -4.61 -24.93 5.72
N ASP A 216 -4.92 -25.93 4.90
CA ASP A 216 -4.34 -26.06 3.57
C ASP A 216 -4.87 -24.97 2.61
N ILE A 217 -6.09 -24.44 2.82
CA ILE A 217 -6.68 -23.43 1.92
C ILE A 217 -6.00 -22.06 2.08
N THR A 218 -5.79 -21.59 3.31
CA THR A 218 -5.08 -20.31 3.55
C THR A 218 -3.63 -20.39 3.10
N ALA A 219 -2.96 -21.51 3.37
CA ALA A 219 -1.60 -21.76 2.90
C ALA A 219 -1.51 -21.82 1.36
N GLN A 220 -2.47 -22.48 0.70
CA GLN A 220 -2.52 -22.56 -0.77
C GLN A 220 -2.81 -21.19 -1.39
N ALA A 221 -3.75 -20.42 -0.84
CA ALA A 221 -4.03 -19.06 -1.30
C ALA A 221 -2.80 -18.15 -1.18
N ALA A 222 -2.07 -18.22 -0.05
CA ALA A 222 -0.82 -17.48 0.13
C ALA A 222 0.26 -17.93 -0.86
N ALA A 223 0.46 -19.25 -1.00
CA ALA A 223 1.44 -19.82 -1.92
C ALA A 223 1.20 -19.39 -3.37
N ASP A 224 -0.06 -19.34 -3.82
CA ASP A 224 -0.41 -18.91 -5.17
C ASP A 224 -0.08 -17.44 -5.42
N VAL A 225 -0.38 -16.57 -4.44
CA VAL A 225 -0.06 -15.13 -4.54
C VAL A 225 1.45 -14.92 -4.55
N ILE A 226 2.20 -15.64 -3.71
CA ILE A 226 3.66 -15.58 -3.67
C ILE A 226 4.26 -16.09 -4.98
N GLU A 227 3.77 -17.23 -5.49
CA GLU A 227 4.21 -17.80 -6.77
C GLU A 227 3.99 -16.83 -7.93
N PHE A 228 2.80 -16.23 -8.03
CA PHE A 228 2.50 -15.24 -9.05
C PHE A 228 3.32 -13.96 -8.90
N SER A 229 3.46 -13.44 -7.68
CA SER A 229 4.27 -12.26 -7.37
C SER A 229 5.71 -12.42 -7.87
N ASN A 230 6.32 -13.57 -7.56
CA ASN A 230 7.68 -13.89 -8.00
C ASN A 230 7.82 -13.97 -9.52
N LEU A 231 6.82 -14.53 -10.22
CA LEU A 231 6.80 -14.53 -11.69
C LEU A 231 6.69 -13.11 -12.25
N LEU A 232 5.81 -12.27 -11.68
CA LEU A 232 5.61 -10.90 -12.13
C LEU A 232 6.87 -10.05 -11.91
N VAL A 233 7.57 -10.21 -10.78
CA VAL A 233 8.88 -9.58 -10.54
C VAL A 233 9.89 -9.99 -11.62
N GLN A 234 9.98 -11.27 -11.97
CA GLN A 234 10.87 -11.76 -13.04
C GLN A 234 10.51 -11.17 -14.40
N VAL A 235 9.23 -11.06 -14.74
CA VAL A 235 8.79 -10.44 -16.00
C VAL A 235 9.10 -8.95 -16.03
N ILE A 236 8.92 -8.25 -14.90
CA ILE A 236 9.30 -6.84 -14.78
C ILE A 236 10.80 -6.65 -14.97
N GLN A 237 11.63 -7.49 -14.34
CA GLN A 237 13.09 -7.46 -14.50
C GLN A 237 13.51 -7.74 -15.94
N PHE A 238 12.86 -8.71 -16.60
CA PHE A 238 13.10 -8.98 -18.02
C PHE A 238 12.72 -7.78 -18.90
N LYS A 239 11.60 -7.10 -18.62
CA LYS A 239 11.14 -5.93 -19.38
C LYS A 239 12.02 -4.70 -19.12
N TYR A 240 12.52 -4.53 -17.90
CA TYR A 240 13.36 -3.41 -17.48
C TYR A 240 14.64 -3.92 -16.78
N PRO A 241 15.68 -4.31 -17.55
CA PRO A 241 16.88 -4.96 -17.00
C PRO A 241 17.64 -4.14 -15.94
N PHE A 242 17.52 -2.82 -15.95
CA PHE A 242 18.14 -1.95 -14.94
C PHE A 242 17.55 -2.13 -13.53
N LEU A 243 16.39 -2.79 -13.41
CA LEU A 243 15.73 -3.12 -12.13
C LEU A 243 16.26 -4.40 -11.49
N GLU A 244 17.15 -5.15 -12.15
CA GLU A 244 17.81 -6.35 -11.58
C GLU A 244 18.83 -6.03 -10.48
N THR A 245 19.10 -4.74 -10.24
CA THR A 245 20.06 -4.29 -9.22
C THR A 245 19.59 -4.64 -7.80
N PRO A 246 20.40 -5.27 -6.95
CA PRO A 246 19.99 -5.72 -5.61
C PRO A 246 19.39 -4.63 -4.70
N SER A 247 19.84 -3.37 -4.84
CA SER A 247 19.29 -2.24 -4.07
C SER A 247 17.88 -1.82 -4.51
N VAL A 248 17.47 -2.23 -5.70
CA VAL A 248 16.20 -1.84 -6.34
C VAL A 248 15.15 -2.96 -6.25
N ILE A 249 15.58 -4.22 -6.18
CA ILE A 249 14.70 -5.38 -6.06
C ILE A 249 13.62 -5.20 -4.97
N PRO A 250 13.92 -4.73 -3.74
CA PRO A 250 12.89 -4.54 -2.72
C PRO A 250 11.81 -3.52 -3.12
N CYS A 251 12.18 -2.49 -3.89
CA CYS A 251 11.21 -1.51 -4.40
C CYS A 251 10.29 -2.15 -5.44
N VAL A 252 10.82 -3.03 -6.29
CA VAL A 252 10.03 -3.75 -7.32
C VAL A 252 9.06 -4.74 -6.66
N GLU A 253 9.54 -5.50 -5.67
CA GLU A 253 8.70 -6.41 -4.91
C GLU A 253 7.56 -5.66 -4.19
N GLN A 254 7.85 -4.50 -3.60
CA GLN A 254 6.87 -3.67 -2.93
C GLN A 254 5.77 -3.18 -3.88
N VAL A 255 6.12 -2.66 -5.06
CA VAL A 255 5.10 -2.19 -6.03
C VAL A 255 4.27 -3.33 -6.61
N VAL A 256 4.85 -4.52 -6.77
CA VAL A 256 4.11 -5.72 -7.18
C VAL A 256 3.14 -6.16 -6.09
N GLU A 257 3.59 -6.20 -4.85
CA GLU A 257 2.73 -6.52 -3.70
C GLU A 257 1.57 -5.53 -3.60
N ASP A 258 1.84 -4.23 -3.65
CA ASP A 258 0.79 -3.21 -3.57
C ASP A 258 -0.20 -3.32 -4.74
N ALA A 259 0.27 -3.60 -5.96
CA ALA A 259 -0.59 -3.83 -7.12
C ALA A 259 -1.50 -5.05 -6.95
N LEU A 260 -0.97 -6.16 -6.45
CA LEU A 260 -1.76 -7.38 -6.21
C LEU A 260 -2.79 -7.16 -5.11
N PHE A 261 -2.37 -6.65 -3.96
CA PHE A 261 -3.24 -6.52 -2.79
C PHE A 261 -4.34 -5.46 -2.97
N VAL A 262 -4.20 -4.53 -3.91
CA VAL A 262 -5.34 -3.67 -4.32
C VAL A 262 -6.54 -4.50 -4.78
N HIS A 263 -6.31 -5.63 -5.45
CA HIS A 263 -7.34 -6.49 -6.03
C HIS A 263 -7.67 -7.72 -5.17
N LEU A 264 -6.64 -8.33 -4.59
CA LEU A 264 -6.79 -9.62 -3.91
C LEU A 264 -7.25 -9.48 -2.46
N GLN A 265 -6.98 -8.34 -1.82
CA GLN A 265 -7.14 -8.19 -0.38
C GLN A 265 -8.55 -8.52 0.13
N PRO A 266 -9.67 -8.11 -0.50
CA PRO A 266 -11.00 -8.42 0.02
C PRO A 266 -11.24 -9.93 0.13
N THR A 267 -10.87 -10.69 -0.92
CA THR A 267 -11.04 -12.14 -0.92
C THR A 267 -10.05 -12.84 -0.01
N LEU A 268 -8.77 -12.48 -0.11
CA LEU A 268 -7.72 -13.06 0.71
C LEU A 268 -8.01 -12.84 2.21
N HIS A 269 -8.31 -11.61 2.61
CA HIS A 269 -8.67 -11.32 4.00
C HIS A 269 -9.93 -12.09 4.43
N GLY A 270 -10.95 -12.19 3.57
CA GLY A 270 -12.15 -13.00 3.87
C GLY A 270 -11.84 -14.48 4.13
N VAL A 271 -10.92 -15.08 3.37
CA VAL A 271 -10.48 -16.47 3.60
C VAL A 271 -9.75 -16.60 4.94
N PHE A 272 -8.88 -15.64 5.29
CA PHE A 272 -8.21 -15.62 6.60
C PHE A 272 -9.20 -15.40 7.75
N VAL A 273 -10.21 -14.54 7.58
CA VAL A 273 -11.29 -14.31 8.56
C VAL A 273 -12.11 -15.57 8.78
N ALA A 274 -12.45 -16.30 7.71
CA ALA A 274 -13.15 -17.58 7.85
C ALA A 274 -12.34 -18.58 8.67
N HIS A 275 -11.03 -18.68 8.40
CA HIS A 275 -10.09 -19.58 9.08
C HIS A 275 -9.87 -19.18 10.55
N CYS A 276 -9.63 -17.90 10.82
CA CYS A 276 -9.32 -17.35 12.14
C CYS A 276 -10.55 -16.92 12.96
N SER A 277 -11.77 -17.13 12.46
CA SER A 277 -13.03 -16.64 13.04
C SER A 277 -13.19 -16.93 14.54
N VAL A 278 -12.84 -18.14 15.00
CA VAL A 278 -12.92 -18.52 16.42
C VAL A 278 -11.91 -17.72 17.25
N THR A 279 -10.68 -17.59 16.74
CA THR A 279 -9.59 -16.88 17.40
C THR A 279 -9.87 -15.38 17.45
N ASP A 280 -10.40 -14.80 16.37
CA ASP A 280 -10.82 -13.40 16.32
C ASP A 280 -11.95 -13.13 17.30
N ALA A 281 -13.00 -13.96 17.31
CA ALA A 281 -14.10 -13.81 18.27
C ALA A 281 -13.61 -13.89 19.72
N SER A 282 -12.68 -14.81 20.01
CA SER A 282 -12.06 -14.92 21.34
C SER A 282 -11.28 -13.66 21.71
N LEU A 283 -10.44 -13.13 20.81
CA LEU A 283 -9.67 -11.91 21.08
C LEU A 283 -10.58 -10.70 21.25
N THR A 284 -11.59 -10.52 20.39
CA THR A 284 -12.58 -9.46 20.53
C THR A 284 -13.30 -9.54 21.88
N SER A 285 -13.68 -10.75 22.32
CA SER A 285 -14.30 -10.95 23.64
C SER A 285 -13.36 -10.51 24.77
N ILE A 286 -12.09 -10.95 24.74
CA ILE A 286 -11.07 -10.59 25.74
C ILE A 286 -10.88 -9.08 25.78
N MET A 287 -10.62 -8.45 24.64
CA MET A 287 -10.40 -7.01 24.52
C MET A 287 -11.64 -6.21 24.97
N SER A 288 -12.86 -6.71 24.70
CA SER A 288 -14.09 -6.07 25.16
C SER A 288 -14.28 -6.17 26.68
N SER A 289 -13.83 -7.27 27.30
CA SER A 289 -13.85 -7.44 28.75
C SER A 289 -12.84 -6.51 29.44
N LEU A 290 -11.61 -6.47 28.92
CA LEU A 290 -10.55 -5.60 29.43
C LEU A 290 -10.94 -4.12 29.35
N ARG A 291 -11.59 -3.68 28.27
CA ARG A 291 -12.10 -2.30 28.13
C ARG A 291 -13.16 -1.90 29.16
N LYS A 292 -13.91 -2.87 29.72
CA LYS A 292 -14.90 -2.63 30.77
C LYS A 292 -14.28 -2.56 32.16
N SER A 293 -12.99 -2.89 32.30
CA SER A 293 -12.28 -2.82 33.57
C SER A 293 -12.06 -1.37 33.99
N THR A 294 -11.98 -1.12 35.30
CA THR A 294 -11.84 0.23 35.87
C THR A 294 -10.56 0.95 35.42
N CYS A 295 -9.48 0.21 35.15
CA CYS A 295 -8.25 0.72 34.56
C CYS A 295 -7.66 -0.34 33.61
N VAL A 296 -7.77 -0.09 32.29
CA VAL A 296 -7.28 -1.02 31.26
C VAL A 296 -5.78 -1.25 31.38
N ALA A 297 -5.00 -0.20 31.62
CA ALA A 297 -3.55 -0.28 31.78
C ALA A 297 -3.15 -1.16 32.99
N ALA A 298 -3.97 -1.16 34.05
CA ALA A 298 -3.78 -2.07 35.17
C ALA A 298 -4.11 -3.52 34.83
N SER A 299 -5.22 -3.75 34.14
CA SER A 299 -5.67 -5.09 33.76
C SER A 299 -4.72 -5.81 32.79
N VAL A 300 -3.93 -5.07 32.00
CA VAL A 300 -2.92 -5.63 31.08
C VAL A 300 -1.49 -5.55 31.62
N ASN A 301 -1.33 -5.30 32.93
CA ASN A 301 -0.04 -5.26 33.62
C ASN A 301 0.96 -4.20 33.11
N VAL A 302 0.49 -3.06 32.58
CA VAL A 302 1.39 -1.94 32.26
C VAL A 302 2.08 -1.47 33.57
N PRO A 303 3.41 -1.31 33.62
CA PRO A 303 4.08 -0.79 34.81
C PRO A 303 3.59 0.60 35.21
N LEU A 304 3.46 0.88 36.52
CA LEU A 304 2.95 2.16 37.04
C LEU A 304 3.69 3.39 36.50
N ILE A 305 5.00 3.26 36.25
CA ILE A 305 5.83 4.33 35.67
C ILE A 305 5.42 4.73 34.24
N TYR A 306 4.70 3.84 33.55
CA TYR A 306 4.24 3.99 32.17
C TYR A 306 2.72 4.13 32.07
N ARG A 307 2.03 3.97 33.21
CA ARG A 307 0.63 4.36 33.35
C ARG A 307 0.60 5.88 33.45
N LEU A 308 0.42 6.54 32.31
CA LEU A 308 0.21 7.99 32.23
C LEU A 308 -1.17 8.41 32.84
N ASP A 309 -1.64 7.70 33.86
CA ASP A 309 -2.91 7.86 34.58
C ASP A 309 -2.88 9.10 35.51
N MET A 310 -2.15 10.15 35.12
CA MET A 310 -2.02 11.37 35.91
C MET A 310 -3.21 12.30 35.63
N PRO A 311 -3.88 12.82 36.67
CA PRO A 311 -5.12 13.60 36.56
C PRO A 311 -4.97 15.01 35.95
N ALA A 312 -3.83 15.31 35.30
CA ALA A 312 -3.47 16.65 34.83
C ALA A 312 -3.29 16.77 33.30
N GLN A 313 -3.44 15.67 32.53
CA GLN A 313 -3.40 15.71 31.08
C GLN A 313 -4.71 15.18 30.52
N GLU A 314 -5.45 16.04 29.81
CA GLU A 314 -6.70 15.72 29.10
C GLU A 314 -6.47 14.80 27.88
N THR A 315 -5.21 14.42 27.61
CA THR A 315 -4.80 13.63 26.46
C THR A 315 -4.68 12.15 26.80
N LEU A 316 -5.36 11.30 26.03
CA LEU A 316 -5.27 9.85 26.13
C LEU A 316 -3.79 9.38 26.07
N PRO A 317 -3.32 8.56 27.03
CA PRO A 317 -1.99 7.95 26.98
C PRO A 317 -1.76 7.25 25.64
N TYR A 318 -0.61 7.48 25.02
CA TYR A 318 -0.25 6.85 23.73
C TYR A 318 -1.21 7.13 22.57
N ALA A 319 -1.92 8.27 22.57
CA ALA A 319 -2.88 8.64 21.53
C ALA A 319 -2.35 8.46 20.10
N ALA A 320 -1.10 8.85 19.84
CA ALA A 320 -0.47 8.67 18.53
C ALA A 320 -0.32 7.20 18.14
N ALA A 321 0.13 6.34 19.06
CA ALA A 321 0.27 4.90 18.82
C ALA A 321 -1.10 4.22 18.63
N ILE A 322 -2.11 4.64 19.39
CA ILE A 322 -3.49 4.14 19.28
C ILE A 322 -4.10 4.53 17.93
N ALA A 323 -3.98 5.80 17.54
CA ALA A 323 -4.43 6.29 16.24
C ALA A 323 -3.73 5.55 15.10
N LYS A 324 -2.41 5.30 15.24
CA LYS A 324 -1.64 4.58 14.22
C LYS A 324 -2.07 3.12 14.11
N MET A 325 -2.28 2.45 15.23
CA MET A 325 -2.75 1.06 15.26
C MET A 325 -4.16 0.92 14.66
N ALA A 326 -5.03 1.92 14.83
CA ALA A 326 -6.35 1.96 14.20
C ALA A 326 -6.31 2.06 12.65
N GLU A 327 -5.16 2.42 12.05
CA GLU A 327 -4.97 2.36 10.60
C GLU A 327 -4.79 0.92 10.07
N LEU A 328 -4.43 -0.04 10.92
CA LEU A 328 -4.08 -1.42 10.53
C LEU A 328 -5.15 -2.08 9.63
N PRO A 329 -6.46 -2.02 9.93
CA PRO A 329 -7.50 -2.63 9.09
C PRO A 329 -7.62 -1.97 7.71
N HIS A 330 -7.29 -0.68 7.62
CA HIS A 330 -7.39 0.12 6.40
C HIS A 330 -6.23 -0.13 5.42
N ARG A 331 -5.10 -0.68 5.90
CA ARG A 331 -3.98 -1.06 5.05
C ARG A 331 -4.29 -2.33 4.27
N ARG A 332 -4.01 -2.32 2.96
CA ARG A 332 -4.30 -3.44 2.06
C ARG A 332 -3.18 -4.46 1.98
N SER A 333 -1.94 -4.01 1.80
CA SER A 333 -0.78 -4.90 1.66
C SER A 333 -0.21 -5.36 3.01
N PRO A 334 0.36 -6.57 3.10
CA PRO A 334 1.03 -7.09 4.29
C PRO A 334 2.18 -6.20 4.73
N SER A 335 3.04 -5.74 3.82
CA SER A 335 4.17 -4.86 4.15
C SER A 335 3.68 -3.54 4.76
N ALA A 336 2.58 -2.96 4.24
CA ALA A 336 1.99 -1.76 4.82
C ALA A 336 1.39 -2.00 6.23
N LYS A 337 0.85 -3.20 6.50
CA LYS A 337 0.37 -3.57 7.84
C LYS A 337 1.55 -3.72 8.81
N ILE A 338 2.63 -4.38 8.40
CA ILE A 338 3.84 -4.54 9.22
C ILE A 338 4.47 -3.17 9.51
N ALA A 339 4.53 -2.27 8.53
CA ALA A 339 5.02 -0.91 8.73
C ALA A 339 4.17 -0.13 9.75
N VAL A 340 2.85 -0.35 9.82
CA VAL A 340 2.01 0.22 10.89
C VAL A 340 2.46 -0.30 12.26
N VAL A 341 2.68 -1.61 12.39
CA VAL A 341 3.13 -2.23 13.65
C VAL A 341 4.51 -1.72 14.06
N SER A 342 5.46 -1.60 13.12
CA SER A 342 6.79 -1.01 13.36
C SER A 342 6.69 0.41 13.90
N ASN A 343 5.88 1.25 13.23
CA ASN A 343 5.66 2.64 13.66
C ASN A 343 5.01 2.72 15.04
N VAL A 344 4.08 1.82 15.36
CA VAL A 344 3.47 1.76 16.70
C VAL A 344 4.53 1.42 17.75
N CYS A 345 5.43 0.46 17.48
CA CYS A 345 6.52 0.14 18.39
C CYS A 345 7.43 1.35 18.62
N HIS A 346 7.83 2.07 17.56
CA HIS A 346 8.61 3.31 17.68
C HIS A 346 7.92 4.40 18.49
N LEU A 347 6.62 4.62 18.26
CA LEU A 347 5.86 5.62 19.01
C LEU A 347 5.75 5.28 20.49
N ILE A 348 5.72 3.98 20.82
CA ILE A 348 5.78 3.53 22.21
C ILE A 348 7.19 3.73 22.77
N ASP A 349 8.23 3.31 22.05
CA ASP A 349 9.62 3.46 22.50
C ASP A 349 10.02 4.92 22.71
N GLU A 350 9.57 5.84 21.85
CA GLU A 350 9.78 7.28 22.01
C GLU A 350 9.10 7.83 23.27
N ALA A 351 7.90 7.33 23.59
CA ALA A 351 7.13 7.76 24.75
C ALA A 351 7.66 7.18 26.08
N VAL A 352 8.32 6.01 26.05
CA VAL A 352 8.59 5.20 27.25
C VAL A 352 10.09 5.02 27.53
N GLN A 353 10.95 5.06 26.49
CA GLN A 353 12.36 4.70 26.57
C GLN A 353 12.58 3.36 27.32
N SER A 354 11.69 2.39 27.07
CA SER A 354 11.56 1.14 27.84
C SER A 354 12.54 0.03 27.47
N ALA A 355 12.69 -0.93 28.38
CA ALA A 355 13.17 -2.28 28.07
C ALA A 355 12.08 -3.11 27.35
N ALA A 356 12.47 -4.13 26.57
CA ALA A 356 11.57 -4.92 25.72
C ALA A 356 10.38 -5.58 26.46
N ASP A 357 10.56 -6.00 27.72
CA ASP A 357 9.51 -6.65 28.51
C ASP A 357 8.34 -5.69 28.83
N ASP A 358 8.64 -4.40 28.99
CA ASP A 358 7.64 -3.37 29.28
C ASP A 358 6.89 -2.95 28.00
N LEU A 359 7.56 -3.01 26.85
CA LEU A 359 6.97 -2.73 25.52
C LEU A 359 5.80 -3.68 25.21
N VAL A 360 5.88 -4.96 25.60
CA VAL A 360 4.79 -5.93 25.40
C VAL A 360 3.49 -5.49 26.08
N SER A 361 3.59 -5.07 27.34
CA SER A 361 2.43 -4.70 28.15
C SER A 361 1.80 -3.39 27.66
N VAL A 362 2.63 -2.43 27.25
CA VAL A 362 2.15 -1.16 26.65
C VAL A 362 1.54 -1.41 25.27
N LEU A 363 2.13 -2.27 24.44
CA LEU A 363 1.56 -2.65 23.15
C LEU A 363 0.21 -3.38 23.33
N ALA A 364 0.10 -4.26 24.33
CA ALA A 364 -1.16 -4.92 24.68
C ALA A 364 -2.24 -3.90 25.09
N TYR A 365 -1.88 -2.88 25.87
CA TYR A 365 -2.78 -1.74 26.15
C TYR A 365 -3.22 -1.03 24.88
N VAL A 366 -2.28 -0.66 24.00
CA VAL A 366 -2.58 0.03 22.73
C VAL A 366 -3.54 -0.79 21.87
N LEU A 367 -3.34 -2.11 21.76
CA LEU A 367 -4.23 -3.00 21.02
C LEU A 367 -5.66 -2.97 21.57
N VAL A 368 -5.81 -3.09 22.89
CA VAL A 368 -7.13 -3.11 23.56
C VAL A 368 -7.88 -1.80 23.32
N VAL A 369 -7.19 -0.65 23.38
CA VAL A 369 -7.80 0.67 23.20
C VAL A 369 -8.07 0.99 21.73
N ALA A 370 -7.18 0.57 20.81
CA ALA A 370 -7.35 0.78 19.37
C ALA A 370 -8.49 -0.05 18.75
N ASP A 371 -8.94 -1.11 19.44
CA ASP A 371 -10.07 -1.97 19.05
C ASP A 371 -9.99 -2.48 17.61
N CYS A 372 -8.85 -3.07 17.24
CA CYS A 372 -8.64 -3.57 15.90
C CYS A 372 -9.51 -4.81 15.61
N PRO A 373 -10.47 -4.74 14.66
CA PRO A 373 -11.25 -5.90 14.25
C PRO A 373 -10.36 -6.92 13.53
N HIS A 374 -10.71 -8.19 13.65
CA HIS A 374 -10.05 -9.31 12.95
C HIS A 374 -8.52 -9.36 13.17
N LEU A 375 -8.05 -9.04 14.38
CA LEU A 375 -6.62 -8.94 14.70
C LEU A 375 -5.86 -10.26 14.43
N ALA A 376 -6.42 -11.42 14.77
CA ALA A 376 -5.79 -12.71 14.48
C ALA A 376 -5.72 -12.98 12.98
N SER A 377 -6.75 -12.60 12.22
CA SER A 377 -6.71 -12.69 10.75
C SER A 377 -5.64 -11.78 10.14
N HIS A 378 -5.47 -10.58 10.67
CA HIS A 378 -4.41 -9.67 10.22
C HIS A 378 -3.02 -10.22 10.55
N LEU A 379 -2.83 -10.79 11.74
CA LEU A 379 -1.60 -11.46 12.13
C LEU A 379 -1.26 -12.64 11.21
N ALA A 380 -2.20 -13.57 11.03
CA ALA A 380 -2.01 -14.73 10.17
C ALA A 380 -1.71 -14.34 8.71
N LEU A 381 -2.33 -13.25 8.22
CA LEU A 381 -2.03 -12.71 6.90
C LEU A 381 -0.62 -12.09 6.84
N MET A 382 -0.18 -11.35 7.87
CA MET A 382 1.20 -10.85 7.90
C MET A 382 2.22 -11.98 7.96
N ASP A 383 1.96 -13.04 8.74
CA ASP A 383 2.84 -14.21 8.84
C ASP A 383 2.94 -14.97 7.51
N ALA A 384 1.82 -15.16 6.81
CA ALA A 384 1.77 -15.89 5.55
C ALA A 384 2.52 -15.18 4.42
N PHE A 385 2.65 -13.86 4.50
CA PHE A 385 3.28 -13.04 3.48
C PHE A 385 4.57 -12.39 3.93
N LEU A 386 5.11 -12.77 5.10
CA LEU A 386 6.39 -12.27 5.58
C LEU A 386 7.46 -12.62 4.54
N PRO A 387 7.96 -11.64 3.77
CA PRO A 387 8.97 -11.94 2.77
C PRO A 387 10.30 -12.26 3.48
N ASP A 388 11.16 -13.02 2.79
CA ASP A 388 12.55 -13.25 3.25
C ASP A 388 13.30 -11.93 3.51
N ARG A 389 12.87 -10.81 2.90
CA ARG A 389 13.43 -9.46 3.07
C ARG A 389 13.12 -8.81 4.43
N ILE A 390 12.00 -9.17 5.06
CA ILE A 390 11.55 -8.64 6.37
C ILE A 390 11.84 -9.65 7.48
N SER A 391 12.04 -10.92 7.13
CA SER A 391 12.36 -12.02 8.07
C SER A 391 13.62 -11.78 8.91
N ALA A 392 14.45 -10.80 8.55
CA ALA A 392 15.51 -10.25 9.38
C ALA A 392 15.41 -8.72 9.39
N GLY A 393 15.26 -8.12 10.58
CA GLY A 393 15.18 -6.67 10.70
C GLY A 393 14.26 -6.21 11.83
N GLU A 394 14.01 -4.92 11.84
CA GLU A 394 13.12 -4.26 12.79
C GLU A 394 11.67 -4.74 12.62
N GLU A 395 11.25 -4.93 11.38
CA GLU A 395 9.89 -5.33 11.04
C GLU A 395 9.54 -6.74 11.54
N ALA A 396 10.48 -7.70 11.47
CA ALA A 396 10.33 -9.02 12.08
C ALA A 396 10.28 -8.95 13.61
N TYR A 397 11.10 -8.07 14.20
CA TYR A 397 11.06 -7.82 15.65
C TYR A 397 9.69 -7.26 16.06
N SER A 398 9.18 -6.22 15.40
CA SER A 398 7.88 -5.62 15.69
C SER A 398 6.73 -6.60 15.51
N LEU A 399 6.76 -7.47 14.50
CA LEU A 399 5.76 -8.54 14.36
C LEU A 399 5.85 -9.58 15.49
N THR A 400 7.06 -9.94 15.92
CA THR A 400 7.27 -10.84 17.06
C THR A 400 6.75 -10.21 18.36
N MET A 401 6.97 -8.91 18.55
CA MET A 401 6.42 -8.16 19.68
C MET A 401 4.89 -8.13 19.65
N LEU A 402 4.28 -7.99 18.47
CA LEU A 402 2.84 -8.06 18.31
C LEU A 402 2.28 -9.45 18.67
N HIS A 403 2.93 -10.54 18.23
CA HIS A 403 2.56 -11.90 18.64
C HIS A 403 2.64 -12.08 20.15
N THR A 404 3.70 -11.56 20.76
CA THR A 404 3.92 -11.64 22.21
C THR A 404 2.87 -10.84 22.97
N ALA A 405 2.50 -9.64 22.49
CA ALA A 405 1.43 -8.83 23.07
C ALA A 405 0.06 -9.51 22.97
N VAL A 406 -0.25 -10.17 21.85
CA VAL A 406 -1.49 -10.95 21.72
C VAL A 406 -1.50 -12.18 22.64
N ALA A 407 -0.36 -12.85 22.80
CA ALA A 407 -0.23 -13.94 23.79
C ALA A 407 -0.44 -13.42 25.22
N HIS A 408 0.13 -12.25 25.55
CA HIS A 408 -0.04 -11.59 26.84
C HIS A 408 -1.52 -11.26 27.13
N LEU A 409 -2.24 -10.72 26.15
CA LEU A 409 -3.70 -10.45 26.29
C LEU A 409 -4.49 -11.72 26.61
N ARG A 410 -4.12 -12.86 26.02
CA ARG A 410 -4.77 -14.15 26.32
C ARG A 410 -4.48 -14.62 27.73
N SER A 411 -3.28 -14.41 28.24
CA SER A 411 -2.95 -14.74 29.64
C SER A 411 -3.62 -13.81 30.65
N SER A 412 -3.78 -12.52 30.32
CA SER A 412 -4.41 -11.52 31.20
C SER A 412 -5.92 -11.70 31.37
N SER A 413 -6.56 -12.59 30.61
CA SER A 413 -8.00 -12.87 30.70
C SER A 413 -8.37 -14.05 31.62
N VAL A 414 -7.38 -14.71 32.25
CA VAL A 414 -7.59 -15.95 33.03
C VAL A 414 -7.87 -15.70 34.52
N ASP A 415 -7.87 -14.44 34.96
CA ASP A 415 -8.32 -14.01 36.29
C ASP A 415 -9.71 -13.36 36.23
#